data_AF-A0A951U1E6-F1
#
_entry.id   AF-A0A951U1E6-F1
#
_cell.length_a   1.000
_cell.length_b   1.000
_cell.length_c   1.000
_cell.angle_alpha   90.00
_cell.angle_beta   90.00
_cell.angle_gamma   90.00
#
_symmetry.space_group_name_H-M   'P 1'
#
loop_
_entity.id
_entity.type
_entity.pdbx_description
1 polymer ?
#
loop_
_entity_poly.entity_id
_entity_poly.type
_entity_poly.pdbx_seq_one_letter_code
_entity_poly.pdbx_strand_id
1 'polypeptide(L)'
;MQSVKQQQILGYFIEEAKEHLDTIEQGLVDLAATMADSERVNELFRAAHSVKGGAAMLGFDGIQRTAHHFEDCFKILKEHPVKIDQRLEDLFLKGFDTLKELIEALQSPFGLREEDAQQAVSASEPTFRELQAYLSTLISGKSAASKASASSQAAATQITAVLRAMLQLFKQGDSQKGRQQLVALCNRLIQISSTTPNWVTLLQTAQRAIANPRNGYAMLAPVVIKNLKQASDLLLTGSANRIAVSANLQTLVNPPAKSSAPATPAAKQQISIPLEPRAAARSLLEAFNKSELIEIAEFIMKAIQ
;
A
#
# COMPACT_ATOMS: atom_id res chain seq x y z
N MET A 1 -58.68 -28.35 7.78
CA MET A 1 -57.82 -28.18 8.97
C MET A 1 -56.33 -28.18 8.64
N GLN A 2 -55.81 -29.11 7.80
CA GLN A 2 -54.39 -29.11 7.41
C GLN A 2 -53.97 -27.89 6.56
N SER A 3 -54.80 -27.43 5.62
CA SER A 3 -54.50 -26.25 4.79
C SER A 3 -54.41 -24.94 5.59
N VAL A 4 -55.28 -24.76 6.60
CA VAL A 4 -55.28 -23.58 7.48
C VAL A 4 -53.99 -23.53 8.31
N LYS A 5 -53.51 -24.67 8.82
CA LYS A 5 -52.23 -24.73 9.54
C LYS A 5 -51.05 -24.41 8.62
N GLN A 6 -51.07 -24.88 7.38
CA GLN A 6 -50.01 -24.58 6.41
C GLN A 6 -49.98 -23.10 6.04
N GLN A 7 -51.15 -22.46 5.88
CA GLN A 7 -51.25 -21.01 5.67
C GLN A 7 -50.76 -20.21 6.89
N GLN A 8 -51.03 -20.67 8.12
CA GLN A 8 -50.50 -20.03 9.34
C GLN A 8 -48.98 -20.13 9.43
N ILE A 9 -48.40 -21.31 9.17
CA ILE A 9 -46.94 -21.51 9.15
C ILE A 9 -46.29 -20.62 8.09
N LEU A 10 -46.88 -20.53 6.90
CA LEU A 10 -46.40 -19.64 5.85
C LEU A 10 -46.45 -18.17 6.28
N GLY A 11 -47.54 -17.74 6.92
CA GLY A 11 -47.67 -16.37 7.45
C GLY A 11 -46.55 -16.02 8.44
N TYR A 12 -46.29 -16.90 9.41
CA TYR A 12 -45.19 -16.70 10.37
C TYR A 12 -43.83 -16.65 9.70
N PHE A 13 -43.57 -17.53 8.73
CA PHE A 13 -42.31 -17.49 7.99
C PHE A 13 -42.14 -16.18 7.22
N ILE A 14 -43.19 -15.66 6.58
CA ILE A 14 -43.12 -14.40 5.84
C ILE A 14 -42.84 -13.23 6.78
N GLU A 15 -43.48 -13.18 7.94
CA GLU A 15 -43.23 -12.15 8.96
C GLU A 15 -41.77 -12.19 9.44
N GLU A 16 -41.28 -13.38 9.83
CA GLU A 16 -39.89 -13.56 10.26
C GLU A 16 -38.88 -13.24 9.15
N ALA A 17 -39.15 -13.69 7.92
CA ALA A 17 -38.28 -13.42 6.78
C ALA A 17 -38.18 -11.92 6.46
N LYS A 18 -39.23 -11.13 6.71
CA LYS A 18 -39.20 -9.68 6.58
C LYS A 18 -38.34 -9.00 7.64
N GLU A 19 -38.42 -9.44 8.89
CA GLU A 19 -37.54 -8.92 9.95
C GLU A 19 -36.06 -9.19 9.62
N HIS A 20 -35.76 -10.38 9.10
CA HIS A 20 -34.40 -10.72 8.64
C HIS A 20 -34.00 -9.94 7.39
N LEU A 21 -34.91 -9.69 6.44
CA LEU A 21 -34.66 -8.83 5.28
C LEU A 21 -34.31 -7.41 5.70
N ASP A 22 -35.06 -6.82 6.63
CA ASP A 22 -34.79 -5.46 7.13
C ASP A 22 -33.41 -5.39 7.80
N THR A 23 -33.06 -6.42 8.58
CA THR A 23 -31.73 -6.57 9.19
C THR A 23 -30.63 -6.64 8.12
N ILE A 24 -30.85 -7.41 7.06
CA ILE A 24 -29.91 -7.52 5.95
C ILE A 24 -29.78 -6.19 5.20
N GLU A 25 -30.88 -5.54 4.83
CA GLU A 25 -30.89 -4.25 4.12
C GLU A 25 -30.10 -3.19 4.89
N GLN A 26 -30.40 -3.03 6.19
CA GLN A 26 -29.71 -2.05 7.05
C GLN A 26 -28.21 -2.36 7.19
N GLY A 27 -27.83 -3.63 7.28
CA GLY A 27 -26.43 -4.03 7.33
C GLY A 27 -25.70 -3.83 6.00
N LEU A 28 -26.40 -3.87 4.86
CA LEU A 28 -25.84 -3.64 3.54
C LEU A 28 -25.70 -2.15 3.19
N VAL A 29 -26.64 -1.29 3.59
CA VAL A 29 -26.60 0.16 3.31
C VAL A 29 -25.40 0.87 3.95
N ASP A 30 -24.89 0.34 5.07
CA ASP A 30 -23.61 0.77 5.65
C ASP A 30 -22.72 -0.46 5.87
N LEU A 31 -22.40 -1.13 4.76
CA LEU A 31 -21.62 -2.36 4.79
C LEU A 31 -20.23 -2.14 5.38
N ALA A 32 -19.61 -0.97 5.13
CA ALA A 32 -18.30 -0.64 5.66
C ALA A 32 -18.29 -0.56 7.20
N ALA A 33 -19.22 0.18 7.81
CA ALA A 33 -19.32 0.24 9.27
C ALA A 33 -19.77 -1.10 9.85
N THR A 34 -20.71 -1.77 9.18
CA THR A 34 -21.20 -3.07 9.62
C THR A 34 -20.09 -4.12 9.66
N MET A 35 -19.21 -4.16 8.65
CA MET A 35 -18.06 -5.08 8.62
C MET A 35 -16.94 -4.73 9.62
N ALA A 36 -16.97 -3.53 10.19
CA ALA A 36 -16.04 -3.12 11.26
C ALA A 36 -16.52 -3.55 12.66
N ASP A 37 -17.79 -3.95 12.80
CA ASP A 37 -18.40 -4.34 14.06
C ASP A 37 -18.75 -5.84 14.06
N SER A 38 -18.04 -6.61 14.88
CA SER A 38 -18.23 -8.06 14.92
C SER A 38 -19.63 -8.50 15.34
N GLU A 39 -20.36 -7.70 16.14
CA GLU A 39 -21.73 -8.02 16.53
C GLU A 39 -22.67 -7.88 15.33
N ARG A 40 -22.58 -6.76 14.61
CA ARG A 40 -23.42 -6.50 13.43
C ARG A 40 -23.15 -7.48 12.28
N VAL A 41 -21.89 -7.90 12.07
CA VAL A 41 -21.58 -8.98 11.10
C VAL A 41 -22.22 -10.31 11.50
N ASN A 42 -22.18 -10.66 12.79
CA ASN A 42 -22.80 -11.88 13.27
C ASN A 42 -24.33 -11.84 13.16
N GLU A 43 -24.93 -10.66 13.34
CA GLU A 43 -26.36 -10.42 13.15
C GLU A 43 -26.76 -10.64 11.68
N LEU A 44 -26.03 -10.04 10.72
CA LEU A 44 -26.22 -10.28 9.28
C LEU A 44 -26.13 -11.76 8.91
N PHE A 45 -25.11 -12.45 9.42
CA PHE A 45 -24.94 -13.89 9.16
C PHE A 45 -26.11 -14.70 9.72
N ARG A 46 -26.57 -14.40 10.94
CA ARG A 46 -27.73 -15.07 11.56
C ARG A 46 -29.01 -14.82 10.78
N ALA A 47 -29.25 -13.59 10.34
CA ALA A 47 -30.42 -13.25 9.55
C ALA A 47 -30.48 -14.06 8.23
N ALA A 48 -29.37 -14.08 7.47
CA ALA A 48 -29.28 -14.88 6.25
C ALA A 48 -29.45 -16.39 6.53
N HIS A 49 -28.86 -16.90 7.62
CA HIS A 49 -28.97 -18.30 8.02
C HIS A 49 -30.40 -18.70 8.40
N SER A 50 -31.11 -17.85 9.13
CA SER A 50 -32.51 -18.08 9.52
C SER A 50 -33.43 -18.11 8.29
N VAL A 51 -33.28 -17.15 7.37
CA VAL A 51 -34.06 -17.13 6.11
C VAL A 51 -33.79 -18.40 5.29
N LYS A 52 -32.52 -18.82 5.17
CA LYS A 52 -32.15 -20.07 4.49
C LYS A 52 -32.82 -21.28 5.14
N GLY A 53 -32.77 -21.39 6.47
CA GLY A 53 -33.34 -22.50 7.22
C GLY A 53 -34.87 -22.58 7.10
N GLY A 54 -35.55 -21.44 7.24
CA GLY A 54 -37.01 -21.37 7.09
C GLY A 54 -37.46 -21.70 5.66
N ALA A 55 -36.76 -21.17 4.65
CA ALA A 55 -37.04 -21.47 3.25
C ALA A 55 -36.85 -22.97 2.93
N ALA A 56 -35.78 -23.59 3.44
CA ALA A 56 -35.53 -25.02 3.27
C ALA A 56 -36.62 -25.89 3.91
N MET A 57 -37.11 -25.50 5.10
CA MET A 57 -38.17 -26.23 5.80
C MET A 57 -39.49 -26.20 5.04
N LEU A 58 -39.76 -25.12 4.29
CA LEU A 58 -40.99 -24.92 3.53
C LEU A 58 -40.87 -25.28 2.05
N GLY A 59 -39.68 -25.66 1.57
CA GLY A 59 -39.43 -26.05 0.18
C GLY A 59 -39.35 -24.88 -0.80
N PHE A 60 -38.97 -23.69 -0.33
CA PHE A 60 -38.75 -22.52 -1.20
C PHE A 60 -37.31 -22.47 -1.69
N ASP A 61 -36.97 -23.32 -2.66
CA ASP A 61 -35.60 -23.53 -3.13
C ASP A 61 -34.94 -22.23 -3.63
N GLY A 62 -35.69 -21.36 -4.32
CA GLY A 62 -35.17 -20.08 -4.80
C GLY A 62 -34.75 -19.12 -3.67
N ILE A 63 -35.56 -19.03 -2.60
CA ILE A 63 -35.23 -18.22 -1.42
C ILE A 63 -34.05 -18.84 -0.67
N GLN A 64 -34.07 -20.17 -0.48
CA GLN A 64 -32.98 -20.89 0.18
C GLN A 64 -31.65 -20.65 -0.53
N ARG A 65 -31.61 -20.78 -1.85
CA ARG A 65 -30.40 -20.61 -2.65
C ARG A 65 -29.87 -19.17 -2.59
N THR A 66 -30.76 -18.20 -2.70
CA THR A 66 -30.40 -16.78 -2.63
C THR A 66 -29.84 -16.42 -1.25
N ALA A 67 -30.51 -16.85 -0.17
CA ALA A 67 -30.04 -16.65 1.20
C ALA A 67 -28.70 -17.35 1.48
N HIS A 68 -28.47 -18.52 0.88
CA HIS A 68 -27.20 -19.23 1.00
C HIS A 68 -26.02 -18.44 0.38
N HIS A 69 -26.23 -17.77 -0.77
CA HIS A 69 -25.19 -16.90 -1.35
C HIS A 69 -24.79 -15.77 -0.40
N PHE A 70 -25.76 -15.16 0.30
CA PHE A 70 -25.47 -14.17 1.33
C PHE A 70 -24.70 -14.74 2.51
N GLU A 71 -25.14 -15.89 3.04
CA GLU A 71 -24.47 -16.58 4.14
C GLU A 71 -22.99 -16.84 3.82
N ASP A 72 -22.70 -17.36 2.62
CA ASP A 72 -21.33 -17.63 2.16
C ASP A 72 -20.49 -16.35 2.08
N CYS A 73 -21.04 -15.29 1.48
CA CYS A 73 -20.32 -14.03 1.32
C CYS A 73 -20.04 -13.36 2.68
N PHE A 74 -21.01 -13.35 3.60
CA PHE A 74 -20.82 -12.80 4.95
C PHE A 74 -19.83 -13.62 5.77
N LYS A 75 -19.85 -14.95 5.62
CA LYS A 75 -18.84 -15.82 6.24
C LYS A 75 -17.44 -15.48 5.76
N ILE A 76 -17.25 -15.31 4.45
CA ILE A 76 -15.97 -14.91 3.85
C ILE A 76 -15.51 -13.55 4.40
N LEU A 77 -16.39 -12.55 4.46
CA LEU A 77 -16.06 -11.22 4.99
C LEU A 77 -15.66 -11.26 6.47
N LYS A 78 -16.33 -12.11 7.26
CA LYS A 78 -16.01 -12.35 8.67
C LYS A 78 -14.64 -13.00 8.86
N GLU A 79 -14.30 -14.02 8.07
CA GLU A 79 -13.03 -14.75 8.16
C GLU A 79 -11.86 -13.97 7.54
N HIS A 80 -12.15 -13.15 6.52
CA HIS A 80 -11.17 -12.39 5.76
C HIS A 80 -11.61 -10.93 5.60
N PRO A 81 -11.38 -10.07 6.62
CA PRO A 81 -11.75 -8.67 6.53
C PRO A 81 -11.07 -7.99 5.34
N VAL A 82 -11.86 -7.42 4.44
CA VAL A 82 -11.40 -6.64 3.29
C VAL A 82 -11.86 -5.20 3.42
N LYS A 83 -11.22 -4.29 2.67
CA LYS A 83 -11.73 -2.92 2.57
C LYS A 83 -13.00 -2.95 1.72
N ILE A 84 -14.12 -2.57 2.32
CA ILE A 84 -15.39 -2.42 1.61
C ILE A 84 -15.30 -1.17 0.72
N ASP A 85 -15.68 -1.33 -0.54
CA ASP A 85 -15.82 -0.24 -1.50
C ASP A 85 -17.23 -0.23 -2.08
N GLN A 86 -17.56 0.85 -2.79
CA GLN A 86 -18.91 1.03 -3.36
C GLN A 86 -19.31 -0.13 -4.28
N ARG A 87 -18.36 -0.68 -5.05
CA ARG A 87 -18.64 -1.77 -5.99
C ARG A 87 -19.10 -3.03 -5.24
N LEU A 88 -18.45 -3.35 -4.12
CA LEU A 88 -18.83 -4.50 -3.33
C LEU A 88 -20.22 -4.32 -2.72
N GLU A 89 -20.50 -3.14 -2.17
CA GLU A 89 -21.81 -2.77 -1.62
C GLU A 89 -22.92 -2.85 -2.67
N ASP A 90 -22.70 -2.27 -3.86
CA ASP A 90 -23.65 -2.30 -4.97
C ASP A 90 -23.97 -3.74 -5.42
N LEU A 91 -22.99 -4.64 -5.40
CA LEU A 91 -23.18 -6.04 -5.77
C LEU A 91 -24.01 -6.80 -4.73
N PHE A 92 -23.82 -6.52 -3.44
CA PHE A 92 -24.67 -7.08 -2.39
C PHE A 92 -26.10 -6.56 -2.48
N LEU A 93 -26.30 -5.25 -2.67
CA LEU A 93 -27.63 -4.65 -2.80
C LEU A 93 -28.39 -5.21 -4.01
N LYS A 94 -27.72 -5.40 -5.15
CA LYS A 94 -28.33 -6.07 -6.33
C LYS A 94 -28.75 -7.51 -6.06
N GLY A 95 -27.95 -8.27 -5.30
CA GLY A 95 -28.35 -9.60 -4.87
C GLY A 95 -29.52 -9.57 -3.89
N PHE A 96 -29.63 -8.50 -3.11
CA PHE A 96 -30.62 -8.36 -2.03
C PHE A 96 -31.99 -8.09 -2.62
N ASP A 97 -32.05 -7.30 -3.70
CA ASP A 97 -33.25 -7.07 -4.49
C ASP A 97 -33.91 -8.40 -4.91
N THR A 98 -33.13 -9.42 -5.31
CA THR A 98 -33.66 -10.75 -5.64
C THR A 98 -34.24 -11.46 -4.43
N LEU A 99 -33.57 -11.42 -3.28
CA LEU A 99 -34.08 -12.08 -2.06
C LEU A 99 -35.39 -11.43 -1.60
N LYS A 100 -35.45 -10.09 -1.67
CA LYS A 100 -36.63 -9.28 -1.37
C LYS A 100 -37.78 -9.61 -2.31
N GLU A 101 -37.54 -9.62 -3.61
CA GLU A 101 -38.54 -9.96 -4.64
C GLU A 101 -39.17 -11.34 -4.38
N LEU A 102 -38.34 -12.35 -4.10
CA LEU A 102 -38.82 -13.71 -3.84
C LEU A 102 -39.69 -13.81 -2.59
N ILE A 103 -39.33 -13.10 -1.51
CA ILE A 103 -40.09 -13.09 -0.25
C ILE A 103 -41.39 -12.28 -0.40
N GLU A 104 -41.36 -11.15 -1.10
CA GLU A 104 -42.56 -10.35 -1.39
C GLU A 104 -43.55 -11.11 -2.28
N ALA A 105 -43.05 -11.90 -3.23
CA ALA A 105 -43.88 -12.75 -4.08
C ALA A 105 -44.67 -13.82 -3.30
N LEU A 106 -44.21 -14.26 -2.13
CA LEU A 106 -44.98 -15.16 -1.26
C LEU A 106 -46.29 -14.53 -0.75
N GLN A 107 -46.37 -13.20 -0.69
CA GLN A 107 -47.56 -12.47 -0.27
C GLN A 107 -48.55 -12.22 -1.41
N SER A 108 -48.14 -12.50 -2.66
CA SER A 108 -49.01 -12.40 -3.82
C SER A 108 -50.25 -13.28 -3.62
N PRO A 109 -51.43 -12.88 -4.14
CA PRO A 109 -52.63 -13.72 -4.13
C PRO A 109 -52.41 -15.11 -4.76
N PHE A 110 -51.41 -15.25 -5.64
CA PHE A 110 -51.04 -16.49 -6.31
C PHE A 110 -49.87 -17.22 -5.66
N GLY A 111 -49.26 -16.65 -4.61
CA GLY A 111 -48.02 -17.13 -4.00
C GLY A 111 -46.81 -17.02 -4.93
N LEU A 112 -45.68 -17.56 -4.48
CA LEU A 112 -44.48 -17.70 -5.29
C LEU A 112 -44.63 -18.92 -6.21
N ARG A 113 -44.66 -18.70 -7.52
CA ARG A 113 -44.64 -19.78 -8.51
C ARG A 113 -43.20 -20.22 -8.75
N GLU A 114 -42.99 -21.53 -8.89
CA GLU A 114 -41.65 -22.09 -9.08
C GLU A 114 -40.93 -21.54 -10.31
N GLU A 115 -41.66 -21.33 -11.41
CA GLU A 115 -41.11 -20.75 -12.65
C GLU A 115 -40.60 -19.31 -12.44
N ASP A 116 -41.35 -18.49 -11.69
CA ASP A 116 -40.96 -17.11 -11.36
C ASP A 116 -39.74 -17.12 -10.44
N ALA A 117 -39.74 -17.98 -9.42
CA ALA A 117 -38.62 -18.14 -8.51
C ALA A 117 -37.35 -18.53 -9.25
N GLN A 118 -37.45 -19.53 -10.14
CA GLN A 118 -36.34 -20.02 -10.93
C GLN A 118 -35.82 -18.97 -11.92
N GLN A 119 -36.70 -18.15 -12.48
CA GLN A 119 -36.34 -17.05 -13.36
C GLN A 119 -35.59 -15.95 -12.59
N ALA A 120 -36.10 -15.52 -11.44
CA ALA A 120 -35.47 -14.50 -10.59
C ALA A 120 -34.06 -14.96 -10.12
N VAL A 121 -33.96 -16.21 -9.64
CA VAL A 121 -32.67 -16.80 -9.25
C VAL A 121 -31.74 -16.82 -10.45
N SER A 122 -32.18 -17.34 -11.60
CA SER A 122 -31.32 -17.43 -12.79
C SER A 122 -30.83 -16.06 -13.27
N ALA A 123 -31.66 -15.01 -13.15
CA ALA A 123 -31.28 -13.63 -13.48
C ALA A 123 -30.25 -13.04 -12.50
N SER A 124 -30.28 -13.46 -11.22
CA SER A 124 -29.35 -13.00 -10.17
C SER A 124 -28.00 -13.73 -10.17
N GLU A 125 -27.91 -14.93 -10.74
CA GLU A 125 -26.70 -15.75 -10.77
C GLU A 125 -25.43 -15.04 -11.29
N PRO A 126 -25.48 -14.21 -12.35
CA PRO A 126 -24.32 -13.43 -12.79
C PRO A 126 -23.84 -12.45 -11.71
N THR A 127 -24.76 -11.82 -10.97
CA THR A 127 -24.45 -10.88 -9.88
C THR A 127 -23.72 -11.59 -8.75
N PHE A 128 -24.23 -12.76 -8.29
CA PHE A 128 -23.56 -13.53 -7.24
C PHE A 128 -22.19 -14.07 -7.69
N ARG A 129 -22.05 -14.47 -8.95
CA ARG A 129 -20.75 -14.85 -9.52
C ARG A 129 -19.76 -13.69 -9.53
N GLU A 130 -20.21 -12.49 -9.93
CA GLU A 130 -19.37 -11.28 -9.90
C GLU A 130 -18.98 -10.92 -8.45
N LEU A 131 -19.92 -10.98 -7.52
CA LEU A 131 -19.71 -10.73 -6.10
C LEU A 131 -18.61 -11.64 -5.52
N GLN A 132 -18.74 -12.96 -5.72
CA GLN A 132 -17.76 -13.93 -5.21
C GLN A 132 -16.38 -13.77 -5.86
N ALA A 133 -16.34 -13.51 -7.17
CA ALA A 133 -15.09 -13.26 -7.88
C ALA A 133 -14.40 -11.98 -7.38
N TYR A 134 -15.19 -10.93 -7.12
CA TYR A 134 -14.66 -9.67 -6.60
C TYR A 134 -14.12 -9.83 -5.17
N LEU A 135 -14.87 -10.48 -4.28
CA LEU A 135 -14.42 -10.83 -2.93
C LEU A 135 -13.10 -11.61 -2.95
N SER A 136 -13.01 -12.64 -3.80
CA SER A 136 -11.80 -13.45 -3.96
C SER A 136 -10.59 -12.62 -4.42
N THR A 137 -10.84 -11.62 -5.28
CA THR A 137 -9.81 -10.69 -5.75
C THR A 137 -9.34 -9.77 -4.62
N LEU A 138 -10.25 -9.24 -3.80
CA LEU A 138 -9.91 -8.39 -2.65
C LEU A 138 -9.07 -9.14 -1.60
N ILE A 139 -9.42 -10.39 -1.31
CA ILE A 139 -8.68 -11.25 -0.38
C ILE A 139 -7.27 -11.55 -0.91
N SER A 140 -7.17 -11.90 -2.21
CA SER A 140 -5.90 -12.18 -2.86
C SER A 140 -5.01 -10.94 -2.95
N GLY A 141 -5.59 -9.77 -3.23
CA GLY A 141 -4.91 -8.47 -3.27
C GLY A 141 -4.30 -8.07 -1.92
N LYS A 142 -5.00 -8.36 -0.81
CA LYS A 142 -4.47 -8.15 0.55
C LYS A 142 -3.25 -9.03 0.84
N SER A 143 -3.28 -10.29 0.40
CA SER A 143 -2.16 -11.23 0.57
C SER A 143 -0.91 -10.81 -0.24
N ALA A 144 -1.10 -10.30 -1.46
CA ALA A 144 -0.02 -9.78 -2.29
C ALA A 144 0.57 -8.46 -1.75
N ALA A 145 -0.29 -7.52 -1.33
CA ALA A 145 0.13 -6.24 -0.76
C ALA A 145 0.87 -6.41 0.59
N SER A 146 0.41 -7.33 1.44
CA SER A 146 1.06 -7.68 2.71
C SER A 146 2.47 -8.26 2.50
N LYS A 147 2.63 -9.19 1.55
CA LYS A 147 3.95 -9.79 1.23
C LYS A 147 4.92 -8.78 0.59
N ALA A 148 4.44 -7.88 -0.26
CA ALA A 148 5.27 -6.84 -0.86
C ALA A 148 5.73 -5.76 0.16
N SER A 149 4.86 -5.42 1.12
CA SER A 149 5.22 -4.51 2.22
C SER A 149 6.25 -5.14 3.17
N ALA A 150 6.11 -6.42 3.50
CA ALA A 150 7.03 -7.13 4.40
C ALA A 150 8.44 -7.30 3.79
N SER A 151 8.55 -7.61 2.50
CA SER A 151 9.84 -7.73 1.81
C SER A 151 10.56 -6.39 1.69
N SER A 152 9.83 -5.30 1.42
CA SER A 152 10.38 -3.94 1.38
C SER A 152 10.90 -3.48 2.75
N GLN A 153 10.16 -3.74 3.83
CA GLN A 153 10.58 -3.41 5.20
C GLN A 153 11.80 -4.22 5.67
N ALA A 154 11.87 -5.50 5.30
CA ALA A 154 13.04 -6.33 5.57
C ALA A 154 14.30 -5.83 4.84
N ALA A 155 14.17 -5.44 3.57
CA ALA A 155 15.25 -4.83 2.80
C ALA A 155 15.71 -3.50 3.41
N ALA A 156 14.77 -2.65 3.83
CA ALA A 156 15.06 -1.37 4.50
C ALA A 156 15.89 -1.52 5.77
N THR A 157 15.52 -2.50 6.59
CA THR A 157 16.20 -2.82 7.85
C THR A 157 17.64 -3.29 7.58
N GLN A 158 17.83 -4.14 6.57
CA GLN A 158 19.15 -4.63 6.18
C GLN A 158 20.04 -3.52 5.60
N ILE A 159 19.52 -2.65 4.73
CA ILE A 159 20.27 -1.52 4.17
C ILE A 159 20.74 -0.59 5.29
N THR A 160 19.85 -0.22 6.20
CA THR A 160 20.17 0.65 7.35
C THR A 160 21.26 0.05 8.24
N ALA A 161 21.20 -1.27 8.49
CA ALA A 161 22.23 -1.97 9.26
C ALA A 161 23.60 -1.95 8.57
N VAL A 162 23.64 -2.14 7.24
CA VAL A 162 24.88 -2.11 6.47
C VAL A 162 25.47 -0.70 6.42
N LEU A 163 24.67 0.35 6.23
CA LEU A 163 25.15 1.74 6.26
C LEU A 163 25.75 2.11 7.63
N ARG A 164 25.15 1.64 8.73
CA ARG A 164 25.71 1.82 10.08
C ARG A 164 27.05 1.12 10.24
N ALA A 165 27.21 -0.10 9.69
CA ALA A 165 28.50 -0.80 9.70
C ALA A 165 29.57 -0.07 8.89
N MET A 166 29.23 0.48 7.72
CA MET A 166 30.15 1.29 6.92
C MET A 166 30.62 2.53 7.67
N LEU A 167 29.72 3.23 8.37
CA LEU A 167 30.05 4.36 9.22
C LEU A 167 31.05 4.00 10.33
N GLN A 168 30.89 2.84 10.97
CA GLN A 168 31.83 2.38 12.00
C GLN A 168 33.22 2.10 11.43
N LEU A 169 33.32 1.53 10.23
CA LEU A 169 34.60 1.31 9.57
C LEU A 169 35.30 2.63 9.19
N PHE A 170 34.56 3.63 8.70
CA PHE A 170 35.15 4.93 8.41
C PHE A 170 35.72 5.63 9.65
N LYS A 171 35.18 5.37 10.84
CA LYS A 171 35.67 5.92 12.12
C LYS A 171 36.96 5.27 12.62
N GLN A 172 37.30 4.05 12.17
CA GLN A 172 38.47 3.30 12.64
C GLN A 172 39.79 3.70 11.97
N GLY A 173 39.76 4.67 11.06
CA GLY A 173 40.93 5.11 10.31
C GLY A 173 41.17 4.30 9.04
N ASP A 174 41.93 4.87 8.11
CA ASP A 174 42.18 4.28 6.79
C ASP A 174 43.10 3.06 6.90
N SER A 175 42.63 1.91 6.43
CA SER A 175 43.42 0.67 6.39
C SER A 175 43.03 -0.18 5.19
N GLN A 176 43.98 -0.93 4.65
CA GLN A 176 43.73 -1.86 3.53
C GLN A 176 42.64 -2.89 3.88
N LYS A 177 42.66 -3.41 5.11
CA LYS A 177 41.64 -4.33 5.63
C LYS A 177 40.25 -3.66 5.73
N GLY A 178 40.20 -2.42 6.23
CA GLY A 178 38.95 -1.65 6.29
C GLY A 178 38.35 -1.38 4.90
N ARG A 179 39.20 -1.10 3.89
CA ARG A 179 38.76 -0.90 2.51
C ARG A 179 38.15 -2.17 1.91
N GLN A 180 38.77 -3.32 2.14
CA GLN A 180 38.23 -4.62 1.71
C GLN A 180 36.86 -4.88 2.37
N GLN A 181 36.72 -4.58 3.66
CA GLN A 181 35.45 -4.71 4.37
C GLN A 181 34.38 -3.76 3.81
N LEU A 182 34.71 -2.51 3.50
CA LEU A 182 33.80 -1.55 2.87
C LEU A 182 33.33 -2.01 1.48
N VAL A 183 34.22 -2.59 0.66
CA VAL A 183 33.85 -3.18 -0.64
C VAL A 183 32.89 -4.35 -0.46
N ALA A 184 33.13 -5.22 0.53
CA ALA A 184 32.24 -6.33 0.84
C ALA A 184 30.85 -5.86 1.31
N LEU A 185 30.77 -4.78 2.10
CA LEU A 185 29.51 -4.17 2.50
C LEU A 185 28.75 -3.58 1.30
N CYS A 186 29.45 -2.97 0.34
CA CYS A 186 28.82 -2.52 -0.90
C CYS A 186 28.28 -3.69 -1.73
N ASN A 187 28.99 -4.83 -1.80
CA ASN A 187 28.47 -6.04 -2.46
C ASN A 187 27.20 -6.55 -1.78
N ARG A 188 27.15 -6.51 -0.45
CA ARG A 188 25.96 -6.87 0.31
C ARG A 188 24.78 -5.95 -0.01
N LEU A 189 25.01 -4.64 -0.15
CA LEU A 189 23.98 -3.68 -0.58
C LEU A 189 23.47 -3.96 -2.00
N ILE A 190 24.35 -4.38 -2.92
CA ILE A 190 23.97 -4.77 -4.28
C ILE A 190 23.04 -5.99 -4.24
N GLN A 191 23.34 -6.98 -3.40
CA GLN A 191 22.51 -8.20 -3.28
C GLN A 191 21.11 -7.92 -2.70
N ILE A 192 20.97 -6.92 -1.82
CA ILE A 192 19.68 -6.56 -1.23
C ILE A 192 18.70 -5.98 -2.28
N SER A 193 19.20 -5.31 -3.32
CA SER A 193 18.37 -4.78 -4.41
C SER A 193 19.05 -4.93 -5.77
N SER A 194 19.23 -6.18 -6.19
CA SER A 194 19.88 -6.52 -7.46
C SER A 194 19.05 -6.16 -8.70
N THR A 195 17.73 -5.96 -8.53
CA THR A 195 16.78 -5.67 -9.60
C THR A 195 16.72 -4.19 -10.00
N THR A 196 17.47 -3.32 -9.32
CA THR A 196 17.47 -1.87 -9.56
C THR A 196 18.79 -1.43 -10.24
N PRO A 197 18.82 -1.19 -11.56
CA PRO A 197 20.06 -0.88 -12.28
C PRO A 197 20.80 0.34 -11.72
N ASN A 198 20.08 1.44 -11.45
CA ASN A 198 20.67 2.69 -10.96
C ASN A 198 21.34 2.54 -9.59
N TRP A 199 20.76 1.70 -8.72
CA TRP A 199 21.32 1.36 -7.41
C TRP A 199 22.62 0.58 -7.55
N VAL A 200 22.63 -0.41 -8.43
CA VAL A 200 23.82 -1.23 -8.71
C VAL A 200 24.95 -0.35 -9.28
N THR A 201 24.65 0.51 -10.24
CA THR A 201 25.65 1.43 -10.83
C THR A 201 26.25 2.38 -9.80
N LEU A 202 25.43 2.93 -8.90
CA LEU A 202 25.90 3.81 -7.83
C LEU A 202 26.84 3.08 -6.86
N LEU A 203 26.46 1.87 -6.42
CA LEU A 203 27.28 1.06 -5.52
C LEU A 203 28.59 0.58 -6.14
N GLN A 204 28.57 0.17 -7.41
CA GLN A 204 29.79 -0.17 -8.14
C GLN A 204 30.72 1.04 -8.31
N THR A 205 30.17 2.23 -8.45
CA THR A 205 30.98 3.46 -8.52
C THR A 205 31.56 3.82 -7.15
N ALA A 206 30.79 3.66 -6.07
CA ALA A 206 31.30 3.80 -4.71
C ALA A 206 32.41 2.79 -4.39
N GLN A 207 32.28 1.53 -4.83
CA GLN A 207 33.32 0.51 -4.67
C GLN A 207 34.63 0.91 -5.35
N ARG A 208 34.57 1.41 -6.59
CA ARG A 208 35.75 1.89 -7.32
C ARG A 208 36.41 3.08 -6.61
N ALA A 209 35.61 4.00 -6.05
CA ALA A 209 36.14 5.12 -5.29
C ALA A 209 36.84 4.67 -4.00
N ILE A 210 36.26 3.69 -3.28
CA ILE A 210 36.82 3.13 -2.03
C ILE A 210 38.09 2.32 -2.29
N ALA A 211 38.12 1.55 -3.39
CA ALA A 211 39.26 0.72 -3.77
C ALA A 211 40.48 1.54 -4.20
N ASN A 212 40.29 2.79 -4.61
CA ASN A 212 41.38 3.68 -5.03
C ASN A 212 42.23 4.14 -3.82
N PRO A 213 43.51 3.72 -3.72
CA PRO A 213 44.37 4.05 -2.59
C PRO A 213 44.64 5.55 -2.42
N ARG A 214 44.44 6.36 -3.47
CA ARG A 214 44.64 7.82 -3.43
C ARG A 214 43.56 8.55 -2.62
N ASN A 215 42.41 7.92 -2.42
CA ASN A 215 41.30 8.53 -1.70
C ASN A 215 41.35 8.13 -0.23
N GLY A 216 41.76 9.03 0.67
CA GLY A 216 41.70 8.78 2.10
C GLY A 216 40.27 8.75 2.65
N TYR A 217 40.07 8.10 3.81
CA TYR A 217 38.75 8.00 4.45
C TYR A 217 38.11 9.36 4.74
N ALA A 218 38.90 10.39 5.05
CA ALA A 218 38.40 11.75 5.27
C ALA A 218 37.70 12.34 4.03
N MET A 219 38.14 11.98 2.83
CA MET A 219 37.51 12.39 1.57
C MET A 219 36.37 11.45 1.16
N LEU A 220 36.52 10.14 1.41
CA LEU A 220 35.53 9.13 1.02
C LEU A 220 34.27 9.17 1.89
N ALA A 221 34.42 9.26 3.20
CA ALA A 221 33.31 9.13 4.15
C ALA A 221 32.15 10.13 3.87
N PRO A 222 32.39 11.46 3.74
CA PRO A 222 31.28 12.40 3.53
C PRO A 222 30.59 12.21 2.17
N VAL A 223 31.33 11.82 1.13
CA VAL A 223 30.76 11.65 -0.22
C VAL A 223 30.01 10.31 -0.33
N VAL A 224 30.63 9.20 0.08
CA VAL A 224 30.05 7.86 -0.03
C VAL A 224 28.83 7.74 0.86
N ILE A 225 28.91 8.13 2.13
CA ILE A 225 27.78 8.00 3.06
C ILE A 225 26.59 8.85 2.62
N LYS A 226 26.82 10.10 2.18
CA LYS A 226 25.74 10.97 1.71
C LYS A 226 25.03 10.37 0.49
N ASN A 227 25.80 9.90 -0.49
CA ASN A 227 25.25 9.29 -1.70
C ASN A 227 24.48 8.00 -1.41
N LEU A 228 25.04 7.12 -0.57
CA LEU A 228 24.39 5.86 -0.21
C LEU A 228 23.13 6.07 0.62
N LYS A 229 23.13 7.05 1.54
CA LYS A 229 21.94 7.40 2.32
C LYS A 229 20.84 7.96 1.41
N GLN A 230 21.16 8.92 0.54
CA GLN A 230 20.19 9.49 -0.40
C GLN A 230 19.63 8.44 -1.36
N ALA A 231 20.48 7.55 -1.88
CA ALA A 231 20.05 6.47 -2.75
C ALA A 231 19.17 5.45 -2.01
N SER A 232 19.51 5.14 -0.75
CA SER A 232 18.68 4.29 0.12
C SER A 232 17.31 4.93 0.36
N ASP A 233 17.26 6.21 0.70
CA ASP A 233 15.99 6.93 0.95
C ASP A 233 15.10 6.89 -0.31
N LEU A 234 15.67 7.14 -1.50
CA LEU A 234 14.95 7.05 -2.77
C LEU A 234 14.47 5.64 -3.10
N LEU A 235 15.23 4.62 -2.75
CA LEU A 235 14.86 3.21 -2.93
C LEU A 235 13.67 2.85 -2.03
N LEU A 236 13.67 3.35 -0.79
CA LEU A 236 12.60 3.11 0.18
C LEU A 236 11.31 3.88 -0.13
N THR A 237 11.41 5.06 -0.74
CA THR A 237 10.23 5.83 -1.19
C THR A 237 9.74 5.40 -2.59
N GLY A 238 10.21 4.26 -3.12
CA GLY A 238 9.79 3.75 -4.43
C GLY A 238 10.25 4.59 -5.63
N SER A 239 11.16 5.54 -5.41
CA SER A 239 11.69 6.48 -6.42
C SER A 239 13.07 6.07 -6.93
N ALA A 240 13.29 4.76 -7.09
CA ALA A 240 14.58 4.18 -7.45
C ALA A 240 15.12 4.66 -8.82
N ASN A 241 14.24 5.07 -9.72
CA ASN A 241 14.59 5.68 -11.00
C ASN A 241 15.32 7.03 -10.87
N ARG A 242 15.18 7.73 -9.74
CA ARG A 242 15.86 9.00 -9.47
C ARG A 242 17.26 8.84 -8.86
N ILE A 243 17.67 7.62 -8.56
CA ILE A 243 19.02 7.33 -8.08
C ILE A 243 20.00 7.65 -9.22
N ALA A 244 20.95 8.55 -8.95
CA ALA A 244 21.97 8.96 -9.90
C ALA A 244 23.33 9.04 -9.22
N VAL A 245 24.39 8.76 -9.97
CA VAL A 245 25.77 8.91 -9.51
C VAL A 245 26.11 10.40 -9.43
N SER A 246 26.47 10.91 -8.25
CA SER A 246 26.88 12.31 -8.13
C SER A 246 28.23 12.58 -8.79
N ALA A 247 28.40 13.79 -9.33
CA ALA A 247 29.66 14.24 -9.91
C ALA A 247 30.84 14.11 -8.92
N ASN A 248 30.60 14.39 -7.64
CA ASN A 248 31.60 14.25 -6.57
C ASN A 248 32.06 12.80 -6.36
N LEU A 249 31.16 11.82 -6.54
CA LEU A 249 31.53 10.41 -6.47
C LEU A 249 32.32 9.99 -7.73
N GLN A 250 31.96 10.53 -8.89
CA GLN A 250 32.64 10.27 -10.16
C GLN A 250 34.08 10.81 -10.17
N THR A 251 34.33 12.01 -9.61
CA THR A 251 35.66 12.62 -9.51
C THR A 251 36.61 11.83 -8.61
N LEU A 252 36.09 11.07 -7.64
CA LEU A 252 36.89 10.20 -6.78
C LEU A 252 37.32 8.91 -7.50
N VAL A 253 36.60 8.49 -8.55
CA VAL A 253 36.98 7.35 -9.39
C VAL A 253 38.01 7.77 -10.43
N ASN A 254 37.73 8.86 -11.16
CA ASN A 254 38.60 9.40 -12.20
C ASN A 254 38.93 10.87 -11.88
N PRO A 255 40.09 11.18 -11.28
CA PRO A 255 40.56 12.56 -11.21
C PRO A 255 40.82 13.07 -12.65
N PRO A 256 40.41 14.30 -13.00
CA PRO A 256 40.66 14.83 -14.34
C PRO A 256 42.17 14.82 -14.63
N ALA A 257 42.54 14.34 -15.82
CA ALA A 257 43.91 14.31 -16.27
C ALA A 257 44.52 15.72 -16.23
N LYS A 258 45.77 15.83 -15.77
CA LYS A 258 46.54 17.09 -15.70
C LYS A 258 46.46 17.84 -17.04
N SER A 259 45.66 18.90 -17.12
CA SER A 259 45.83 19.93 -18.16
C SER A 259 46.67 21.06 -17.57
N SER A 260 47.85 21.23 -18.14
CA SER A 260 48.71 22.40 -17.97
C SER A 260 47.99 23.68 -18.38
N ALA A 261 47.52 24.47 -17.41
CA ALA A 261 47.18 25.89 -17.53
C ALA A 261 47.26 26.52 -16.13
N PRO A 262 47.69 27.78 -15.99
CA PRO A 262 48.18 28.34 -14.73
C PRO A 262 47.08 28.46 -13.67
N ALA A 263 47.48 28.32 -12.41
CA ALA A 263 46.66 28.39 -11.22
C ALA A 263 45.62 29.52 -11.30
N THR A 264 44.35 29.14 -11.38
CA THR A 264 43.22 30.04 -11.09
C THR A 264 42.77 29.76 -9.66
N PRO A 265 42.49 30.77 -8.82
CA PRO A 265 42.31 30.58 -7.38
C PRO A 265 41.04 29.79 -7.09
N ALA A 266 41.02 29.13 -5.92
CA ALA A 266 39.91 28.41 -5.32
C ALA A 266 38.52 28.86 -5.82
N ALA A 267 37.77 27.92 -6.40
CA ALA A 267 36.40 28.15 -6.81
C ALA A 267 35.57 28.58 -5.59
N LYS A 268 35.30 29.89 -5.49
CA LYS A 268 34.30 30.45 -4.59
C LYS A 268 32.98 29.77 -4.93
N GLN A 269 32.31 29.19 -3.93
CA GLN A 269 30.95 28.70 -4.08
C GLN A 269 30.06 29.87 -4.50
N GLN A 270 29.65 29.86 -5.77
CA GLN A 270 28.80 30.91 -6.34
C GLN A 270 27.36 30.40 -6.30
N ILE A 271 26.53 31.03 -5.50
CA ILE A 271 25.10 30.72 -5.41
C ILE A 271 24.35 31.76 -6.22
N SER A 272 23.57 31.30 -7.20
CA SER A 272 22.69 32.17 -7.98
C SER A 272 21.42 32.42 -7.20
N ILE A 273 21.15 33.68 -6.85
CA ILE A 273 19.94 34.09 -6.11
C ILE A 273 18.92 34.61 -7.14
N PRO A 274 17.75 33.95 -7.31
CA PRO A 274 16.69 34.44 -8.17
C PRO A 274 16.16 35.81 -7.74
N LEU A 275 15.67 36.64 -8.67
CA LEU A 275 15.06 37.93 -8.34
C LEU A 275 13.76 37.80 -7.50
N GLU A 276 13.08 36.66 -7.60
CA GLU A 276 11.83 36.41 -6.87
C GLU A 276 12.10 36.15 -5.38
N PRO A 277 11.52 36.94 -4.44
CA PRO A 277 11.86 36.89 -3.01
C PRO A 277 11.67 35.50 -2.38
N ARG A 278 10.61 34.78 -2.77
CA ARG A 278 10.35 33.43 -2.26
C ARG A 278 11.33 32.40 -2.80
N ALA A 279 11.73 32.53 -4.05
CA ALA A 279 12.70 31.64 -4.68
C ALA A 279 14.11 31.89 -4.12
N ALA A 280 14.48 33.16 -3.90
CA ALA A 280 15.69 33.57 -3.22
C ALA A 280 15.81 32.96 -1.81
N ALA A 281 14.75 33.09 -1.00
CA ALA A 281 14.73 32.52 0.35
C ALA A 281 14.90 31.00 0.34
N ARG A 282 14.27 30.32 -0.63
CA ARG A 282 14.40 28.87 -0.78
C ARG A 282 15.81 28.44 -1.18
N SER A 283 16.42 29.11 -2.16
CA SER A 283 17.79 28.83 -2.59
C SER A 283 18.81 29.03 -1.46
N LEU A 284 18.58 30.03 -0.60
CA LEU A 284 19.43 30.29 0.56
C LEU A 284 19.26 29.22 1.65
N LEU A 285 18.03 28.80 1.95
CA LEU A 285 17.75 27.74 2.93
C LEU A 285 18.22 26.34 2.48
N GLU A 286 18.26 26.09 1.17
CA GLU A 286 18.81 24.85 0.62
C GLU A 286 20.35 24.82 0.63
N ALA A 287 20.99 26.00 0.59
CA ALA A 287 22.44 26.13 0.52
C ALA A 287 23.13 26.32 1.89
N PHE A 288 22.44 26.94 2.86
CA PHE A 288 23.03 27.37 4.13
C PHE A 288 22.18 26.99 5.33
N ASN A 289 22.83 26.78 6.47
CA ASN A 289 22.14 26.55 7.74
C ASN A 289 21.72 27.86 8.42
N LYS A 290 20.90 27.77 9.48
CA LYS A 290 20.32 28.93 10.17
C LYS A 290 21.36 29.91 10.71
N SER A 291 22.51 29.43 11.18
CA SER A 291 23.58 30.28 11.73
C SER A 291 24.29 31.05 10.62
N GLU A 292 24.62 30.36 9.53
CA GLU A 292 25.26 30.97 8.35
C GLU A 292 24.36 32.03 7.70
N LEU A 293 23.05 31.80 7.65
CA LEU A 293 22.09 32.77 7.11
C LEU A 293 21.99 34.05 7.95
N ILE A 294 22.10 33.94 9.27
CA ILE A 294 22.11 35.10 10.17
C ILE A 294 23.38 35.92 9.94
N GLU A 295 24.55 35.27 9.85
CA GLU A 295 25.82 35.96 9.55
C GLU A 295 25.80 36.64 8.18
N ILE A 296 25.26 35.97 7.15
CA ILE A 296 25.11 36.56 5.82
C ILE A 296 24.18 37.78 5.87
N ALA A 297 23.05 37.69 6.58
CA ALA A 297 22.11 38.80 6.71
C ALA A 297 22.74 40.00 7.45
N GLU A 298 23.49 39.76 8.52
CA GLU A 298 24.23 40.80 9.24
C GLU A 298 25.32 41.44 8.38
N PHE A 299 26.03 40.64 7.58
CA PHE A 299 27.06 41.13 6.67
C PHE A 299 26.47 42.01 5.57
N ILE A 300 25.34 41.60 4.98
CA ILE A 300 24.62 42.39 3.98
C ILE A 300 24.08 43.68 4.60
N MET A 301 23.49 43.63 5.80
CA MET A 301 22.98 44.82 6.49
C MET A 301 24.08 45.83 6.81
N LYS A 302 25.28 45.37 7.19
CA LYS A 302 26.46 46.24 7.39
C LYS A 302 27.00 46.83 6.09
N ALA A 303 26.84 46.14 4.97
CA ALA A 303 27.33 46.61 3.66
C ALA A 303 26.41 47.65 3.00
N ILE A 304 25.19 47.85 3.53
CA ILE A 304 24.18 48.78 3.00
C ILE A 304 24.10 50.09 3.83
N GLN A 305 24.84 50.19 4.95
CA GLN A 305 25.04 51.42 5.73
C GLN A 305 26.22 52.24 5.20
#